data_AF-A0AAN9M145-F1
#
_entry.id   AF-A0AAN9M145-F1
#
_cell.length_a   1.000
_cell.length_b   1.000
_cell.length_c   1.000
_cell.angle_alpha   90.00
_cell.angle_beta   90.00
_cell.angle_gamma   90.00
#
_symmetry.space_group_name_H-M   'P 1'
#
loop_
_entity.id
_entity.type
_entity.pdbx_description
1 polymer ?
#
loop_
_entity_poly.entity_id
_entity_poly.type
_entity_poly.pdbx_seq_one_letter_code
_entity_poly.pdbx_strand_id
1 'polypeptide(L)'
;MASETASSPDEETVLVSVTVSGTATATATTDKRGKHRILAELKRLDQDSKFLQEELEELEKTENVSTICMDLLQNMESKPDPLLPEVRGPVNLLWDRWFEGPQDPQACRCWIL
;
A
#
# COMPACT_ATOMS: atom_id res chain seq x y z
N MET A 1 9.52 -8.66 -54.37
CA MET A 1 10.32 -7.78 -53.49
C MET A 1 10.23 -8.36 -52.09
N ALA A 2 11.38 -8.80 -51.59
CA ALA A 2 11.64 -9.38 -50.27
C ALA A 2 11.24 -8.40 -49.13
N SER A 3 11.07 -8.78 -47.87
CA SER A 3 11.90 -9.71 -47.10
C SER A 3 11.18 -10.23 -45.86
N GLU A 4 11.43 -11.50 -45.59
CA GLU A 4 11.35 -12.13 -44.27
C GLU A 4 12.48 -11.56 -43.40
N THR A 5 12.19 -11.17 -42.16
CA THR A 5 13.22 -10.91 -41.14
C THR A 5 13.08 -11.94 -40.03
N ALA A 6 13.84 -13.02 -40.17
CA ALA A 6 14.16 -13.92 -39.08
C ALA A 6 14.98 -13.15 -38.04
N SER A 7 14.51 -13.07 -36.80
CA SER A 7 15.27 -12.54 -35.68
C SER A 7 15.74 -13.71 -34.81
N SER A 8 17.02 -14.04 -34.96
CA SER A 8 17.80 -14.90 -34.06
C SER A 8 18.46 -13.99 -33.02
N PRO A 9 18.41 -14.34 -31.73
CA PRO A 9 19.46 -13.98 -30.81
C PRO A 9 20.33 -15.21 -30.53
N ASP A 10 21.53 -15.20 -31.12
CA ASP A 10 22.65 -16.01 -30.70
C ASP A 10 22.89 -15.76 -29.19
N GLU A 11 22.67 -16.79 -28.38
CA GLU A 11 23.10 -16.80 -26.99
C GLU A 11 24.62 -16.92 -26.97
N GLU A 12 25.32 -15.79 -27.10
CA GLU A 12 26.75 -15.72 -26.83
C GLU A 12 26.97 -15.92 -25.32
N THR A 13 27.05 -17.19 -24.93
CA THR A 13 27.47 -17.61 -23.60
C THR A 13 28.97 -17.32 -23.49
N VAL A 14 29.30 -16.16 -22.93
CA VAL A 14 30.67 -15.86 -22.48
C VAL A 14 31.00 -16.81 -21.33
N LEU A 15 31.71 -17.90 -21.65
CA LEU A 15 32.33 -18.81 -20.71
C LEU A 15 33.57 -18.12 -20.12
N VAL A 16 33.44 -17.55 -18.92
CA VAL A 16 34.62 -17.19 -18.12
C VAL A 16 35.15 -18.47 -17.48
N SER A 17 36.14 -19.11 -18.11
CA SER A 17 36.81 -20.29 -17.55
C SER A 17 37.86 -19.85 -16.53
N VAL A 18 37.52 -19.91 -15.24
CA VAL A 18 38.54 -19.97 -14.19
C VAL A 18 38.96 -21.43 -14.04
N THR A 19 40.14 -21.76 -14.54
CA THR A 19 40.75 -23.09 -14.42
C THR A 19 41.46 -23.21 -13.07
N VAL A 20 40.74 -23.74 -12.06
CA VAL A 20 41.41 -24.34 -10.90
C VAL A 20 41.82 -25.77 -11.30
N SER A 21 43.12 -26.03 -11.27
CA SER A 21 43.69 -27.36 -11.52
C SER A 21 43.17 -28.38 -10.51
N GLY A 22 42.52 -29.45 -10.99
CA GLY A 22 42.22 -30.64 -10.19
C GLY A 22 40.91 -31.34 -10.56
N THR A 23 41.00 -32.28 -11.51
CA THR A 23 40.15 -33.50 -11.64
C THR A 23 38.65 -33.40 -11.33
N ALA A 24 37.83 -33.19 -12.37
CA ALA A 24 36.64 -33.96 -12.74
C ALA A 24 35.83 -33.15 -13.76
N THR A 25 35.67 -33.66 -14.98
CA THR A 25 34.69 -33.14 -15.95
C THR A 25 33.29 -33.57 -15.50
N ALA A 26 32.77 -32.94 -14.45
CA ALA A 26 31.34 -32.80 -14.31
C ALA A 26 30.91 -31.84 -15.42
N THR A 27 30.07 -32.29 -16.33
CA THR A 27 29.27 -31.40 -17.15
C THR A 27 28.50 -30.50 -16.20
N ALA A 28 29.07 -29.33 -15.91
CA ALA A 28 28.42 -28.29 -15.14
C ALA A 28 27.26 -27.80 -16.00
N THR A 29 26.14 -28.52 -15.94
CA THR A 29 24.84 -27.94 -16.19
C THR A 29 24.74 -26.83 -15.17
N THR A 30 25.17 -25.62 -15.56
CA THR A 30 25.01 -24.41 -14.78
C THR A 30 23.57 -24.43 -14.33
N ASP A 31 23.34 -24.46 -13.02
CA ASP A 31 22.01 -24.67 -12.45
C ASP A 31 21.15 -23.44 -12.77
N LYS A 32 20.59 -23.42 -13.99
CA LYS A 32 19.84 -22.29 -14.56
C LYS A 32 18.65 -21.96 -13.67
N ARG A 33 18.17 -22.91 -12.86
CA ARG A 33 17.10 -22.73 -11.86
C ARG A 33 17.46 -21.66 -10.83
N GLY A 34 18.72 -21.59 -10.40
CA GLY A 34 19.22 -20.55 -9.50
C GLY A 34 19.32 -19.19 -10.18
N LYS A 35 19.85 -19.16 -11.42
CA LYS A 35 20.03 -17.92 -12.20
C LYS A 35 18.69 -17.22 -12.47
N HIS A 36 17.66 -17.94 -12.90
CA HIS A 36 16.34 -17.34 -13.16
C HIS A 36 15.70 -16.81 -11.88
N ARG A 37 15.85 -17.52 -10.75
CA ARG A 37 15.37 -17.04 -9.45
C ARG A 37 16.03 -15.72 -9.04
N ILE A 38 17.35 -15.65 -9.15
CA ILE A 38 18.11 -14.43 -8.83
C ILE A 38 17.69 -13.27 -9.73
N LEU A 39 17.53 -13.51 -11.04
CA LEU A 39 17.09 -12.48 -11.98
C LEU A 39 15.66 -12.00 -11.70
N ALA A 40 14.75 -12.88 -11.31
CA ALA A 40 13.39 -12.52 -10.95
C ALA A 40 13.35 -11.67 -9.67
N GLU A 41 14.14 -12.04 -8.65
CA GLU A 41 14.26 -11.24 -7.43
C GLU A 41 14.89 -9.87 -7.72
N LEU A 42 15.93 -9.80 -8.56
CA LEU A 42 16.56 -8.55 -8.96
C LEU A 42 15.58 -7.66 -9.73
N LYS A 43 14.81 -8.21 -10.67
CA LYS A 43 13.78 -7.47 -11.40
C LYS A 43 12.68 -6.94 -10.47
N ARG A 44 12.26 -7.74 -9.47
CA ARG A 44 11.29 -7.29 -8.47
C ARG A 44 11.84 -6.11 -7.68
N LEU A 45 13.07 -6.22 -7.17
CA LEU A 45 13.71 -5.14 -6.41
C LEU A 45 13.92 -3.87 -7.25
N ASP A 46 14.25 -4.01 -8.53
CA ASP A 46 14.36 -2.88 -9.47
C ASP A 46 13.01 -2.18 -9.67
N GLN A 47 11.90 -2.94 -9.74
CA GLN A 47 10.55 -2.39 -9.81
C GLN A 47 10.16 -1.69 -8.50
N ASP A 48 10.41 -2.33 -7.36
CA ASP A 48 10.13 -1.76 -6.04
C ASP A 48 10.90 -0.44 -5.85
N SER A 49 12.17 -0.41 -6.28
CA SER A 49 12.99 0.81 -6.21
C SER A 49 12.45 1.93 -7.08
N LYS A 50 11.95 1.62 -8.28
CA LYS A 50 11.35 2.62 -9.17
C LYS A 50 10.05 3.17 -8.58
N PHE A 51 9.19 2.29 -8.08
CA PHE A 51 7.93 2.68 -7.45
C PHE A 51 8.17 3.60 -6.25
N LEU A 52 9.09 3.23 -5.35
CA LEU A 52 9.44 4.07 -4.20
C LEU A 52 10.01 5.43 -4.61
N GLN A 53 10.79 5.49 -5.70
CA GLN A 53 11.32 6.74 -6.21
C GLN A 53 10.21 7.65 -6.77
N GLU A 54 9.25 7.07 -7.50
CA GLU A 54 8.07 7.78 -8.01
C GLU A 54 7.19 8.31 -6.85
N GLU A 55 6.89 7.47 -5.84
CA GLU A 55 6.13 7.89 -4.66
C GLU A 55 6.83 9.02 -3.89
N LEU A 56 8.15 8.97 -3.79
CA LEU A 56 8.92 10.01 -3.10
C LEU A 56 8.90 11.34 -3.87
N GLU A 57 8.96 11.29 -5.21
CA GLU A 57 8.78 12.47 -6.06
C GLU A 57 7.37 13.07 -5.92
N GLU A 58 6.34 12.23 -5.81
CA GLU A 58 4.97 12.69 -5.54
C GLU A 58 4.86 13.34 -4.16
N LEU A 59 5.41 12.71 -3.11
CA LEU A 59 5.41 13.26 -1.75
C LEU A 59 6.10 14.62 -1.67
N GLU A 60 7.21 14.82 -2.40
CA GLU A 60 7.89 16.13 -2.45
C GLU A 60 7.02 17.24 -3.06
N LYS A 61 6.11 16.88 -3.98
CA LYS A 61 5.15 17.81 -4.59
C LYS A 61 3.93 18.09 -3.71
N THR A 62 3.69 17.28 -2.67
CA THR A 62 2.53 17.48 -1.79
C THR A 62 2.72 18.68 -0.86
N GLU A 63 1.63 19.35 -0.53
CA GLU A 63 1.64 20.47 0.41
C GLU A 63 1.72 20.02 1.87
N ASN A 64 2.04 20.95 2.75
CA ASN A 64 2.09 20.67 4.20
C ASN A 64 0.74 20.17 4.71
N VAL A 65 0.78 19.09 5.50
CA VAL A 65 -0.42 18.49 6.12
C VAL A 65 -1.20 19.53 6.93
N SER A 66 -0.53 20.46 7.61
CA SER A 66 -1.19 21.52 8.38
C SER A 66 -2.09 22.40 7.51
N THR A 67 -1.64 22.74 6.30
CA THR A 67 -2.40 23.58 5.37
C THR A 67 -3.60 22.82 4.81
N ILE A 68 -3.36 21.59 4.34
CA ILE A 68 -4.43 20.71 3.82
C ILE A 68 -5.52 20.48 4.88
N CYS A 69 -5.13 20.24 6.14
CA CYS A 69 -6.07 20.06 7.23
C CYS A 69 -6.85 21.34 7.56
N MET A 70 -6.22 22.52 7.51
CA MET A 70 -6.93 23.80 7.69
C MET A 70 -7.97 24.02 6.59
N ASP A 71 -7.61 23.77 5.33
CA ASP A 71 -8.53 23.92 4.20
C ASP A 71 -9.69 22.93 4.29
N LEU A 72 -9.42 21.68 4.71
CA LEU A 72 -10.46 20.69 4.97
C LEU A 72 -11.43 21.16 6.05
N LEU A 73 -10.92 21.68 7.17
CA LEU A 73 -11.76 22.21 8.26
C LEU A 73 -12.63 23.37 7.77
N GLN A 74 -12.07 24.33 7.03
CA GLN A 74 -12.84 25.43 6.46
C GLN A 74 -13.96 24.94 5.53
N ASN A 75 -13.68 23.92 4.71
CA ASN A 75 -14.70 23.32 3.85
C ASN A 75 -15.82 22.65 4.66
N MET A 76 -15.47 21.92 5.73
CA MET A 76 -16.45 21.27 6.62
C MET A 76 -17.30 22.30 7.39
N GLU A 77 -16.72 23.41 7.83
CA GLU A 77 -17.42 24.47 8.55
C GLU A 77 -18.33 25.32 7.64
N SER A 78 -17.99 25.42 6.34
CA SER A 78 -18.71 26.27 5.39
C SER A 78 -20.16 25.81 5.13
N LYS A 79 -20.43 24.51 5.27
CA LYS A 79 -21.75 23.92 5.01
C LYS A 79 -22.10 22.92 6.10
N PRO A 80 -23.19 23.14 6.86
CA PRO A 80 -23.61 22.20 7.89
C PRO A 80 -24.04 20.88 7.25
N ASP A 81 -23.64 19.77 7.87
CA ASP A 81 -24.04 18.43 7.45
C ASP A 81 -25.51 18.20 7.82
N PRO A 82 -26.40 17.89 6.86
CA PRO A 82 -27.82 17.63 7.12
C PRO A 82 -28.09 16.38 7.97
N LEU A 83 -27.12 15.47 8.10
CA LEU A 83 -27.22 14.28 8.94
C LEU A 83 -26.69 14.51 10.35
N LEU A 84 -25.94 15.58 10.56
CA LEU A 84 -25.53 16.00 11.89
C LEU A 84 -26.58 16.98 12.42
N PRO A 85 -27.15 16.74 13.62
CA PRO A 85 -28.00 17.74 14.23
C PRO A 85 -27.15 18.99 14.42
N GLU A 86 -27.51 20.09 13.75
CA GLU A 86 -27.09 21.40 14.23
C GLU A 86 -27.65 21.51 15.64
N VAL A 87 -26.81 21.36 16.66
CA VAL A 87 -27.24 21.53 18.05
C VAL A 87 -27.40 23.04 18.30
N ARG A 88 -28.37 23.64 17.62
CA ARG A 88 -28.89 24.97 17.86
C ARG A 88 -30.29 24.81 18.45
N GLY A 89 -30.32 24.44 19.72
CA GLY A 89 -31.53 24.32 20.50
C GLY A 89 -31.22 24.04 21.97
N PRO A 90 -32.10 24.43 22.91
CA PRO A 90 -31.92 24.08 24.32
C PRO A 90 -31.87 22.56 24.46
N VAL A 91 -31.05 22.07 25.41
CA VAL A 91 -30.91 20.64 25.74
C VAL A 91 -32.30 20.07 25.96
N ASN A 92 -32.69 19.14 25.08
CA ASN A 92 -33.99 18.51 25.19
C ASN A 92 -33.91 17.39 26.23
N LEU A 93 -34.27 17.71 27.47
CA LEU A 93 -34.27 16.79 28.62
C LEU A 93 -35.14 15.53 28.42
N LEU A 94 -36.01 15.50 27.39
CA LEU A 94 -36.75 14.28 27.03
C LEU A 94 -35.85 13.23 26.36
N TRP A 95 -34.68 13.61 25.87
CA TRP A 95 -33.70 12.70 25.26
C TRP A 95 -32.92 11.94 26.32
N ASP A 96 -32.68 12.53 27.49
CA ASP A 96 -32.02 11.87 28.62
C ASP A 96 -32.76 10.59 29.04
N ARG A 97 -34.09 10.55 28.85
CA ARG A 97 -34.91 9.34 29.04
C ARG A 97 -34.48 8.15 28.17
N TRP A 98 -33.99 8.40 26.96
CA TRP A 98 -33.62 7.37 25.99
C TRP A 98 -32.12 7.05 26.02
N PHE A 99 -31.28 8.03 26.37
CA PHE A 99 -29.82 7.91 26.30
C PHE A 99 -29.12 7.78 27.66
N GLU A 100 -29.66 8.32 28.75
CA GLU A 100 -29.04 8.27 30.09
C GLU A 100 -29.52 7.11 30.96
N GLY A 101 -30.38 6.24 30.42
CA GLY A 101 -30.90 5.07 31.12
C GLY A 101 -31.91 5.41 32.22
N PRO A 102 -32.42 4.40 32.94
CA PRO A 102 -33.45 4.61 33.95
C PRO A 102 -32.92 5.49 35.10
N GLN A 103 -33.53 6.67 35.31
CA GLN A 103 -33.15 7.57 36.41
C GLN A 103 -33.45 7.00 37.80
N ASP A 104 -34.26 5.94 37.88
CA ASP A 104 -34.52 5.22 39.11
C ASP A 104 -33.81 3.85 39.09
N PRO A 105 -32.75 3.66 39.90
CA PRO A 105 -32.08 2.37 40.03
C PRO A 105 -32.99 1.28 40.64
N GLN A 106 -34.12 1.63 41.26
CA GLN A 106 -35.12 0.67 41.74
C GLN A 106 -36.12 0.22 40.64
N ALA A 107 -36.17 0.93 39.50
CA ALA A 107 -37.10 0.64 38.41
C ALA A 107 -36.58 -0.40 37.41
N CYS A 108 -35.26 -0.54 37.20
CA CYS A 108 -34.72 -1.66 36.41
C CYS A 108 -34.52 -2.88 37.31
N ARG A 109 -35.54 -3.74 37.40
CA ARG A 109 -35.42 -5.10 37.98
C ARG A 109 -34.78 -6.07 36.99
N CYS A 110 -33.76 -5.62 36.30
CA CYS A 110 -33.11 -6.32 35.22
C CYS A 110 -32.05 -7.25 35.82
N TRP A 111 -32.44 -8.47 36.18
CA TRP A 111 -31.50 -9.52 36.57
C TRP A 111 -30.88 -10.05 35.28
N ILE A 112 -29.73 -9.49 34.89
CA ILE A 112 -28.91 -10.12 33.86
C ILE A 112 -28.31 -11.37 34.54
N LEU A 113 -28.78 -12.53 34.10
CA LEU A 113 -28.27 -13.86 34.44
C LEU A 113 -26.87 -14.08 33.84
#